data_AF-A0A1I7KR24-F1
#
_entry.id   AF-A0A1I7KR24-F1
#
_cell.length_a   1.000
_cell.length_b   1.000
_cell.length_c   1.000
_cell.angle_alpha   90.00
_cell.angle_beta   90.00
_cell.angle_gamma   90.00
#
_symmetry.space_group_name_H-M   'P 1'
#
loop_
_entity.id
_entity.type
_entity.pdbx_description
1 polymer ?
#
loop_
_entity_poly.entity_id
_entity_poly.type
_entity_poly.pdbx_seq_one_letter_code
_entity_poly.pdbx_strand_id
1 'polypeptide(L)'
;MGLFMKEHDIYIGTMLDELNLRFAPSQGKNSHFGGILEMVDLQKEFKIFKKGRSFKTSCAVLNLGARNNEVKNLWQNLLGNLHRHGSNQKGVDGDAAIVGALIKNLASKTPLPVFFTSHDMRGDKANTEVKIIAKSQPIHYLEQDFITISIPMQPISAAKKAAAKKPAAKK
;
A
#
# COMPACT_ATOMS: atom_id res chain seq x y z
N MET A 1 -10.70 -15.32 -8.51
CA MET A 1 -9.23 -15.22 -8.36
C MET A 1 -8.77 -13.86 -8.85
N GLY A 2 -7.94 -13.18 -8.05
CA GLY A 2 -7.34 -11.91 -8.46
C GLY A 2 -6.13 -12.08 -9.34
N LEU A 3 -5.66 -10.96 -9.85
CA LEU A 3 -4.49 -10.87 -10.70
C LEU A 3 -3.19 -11.21 -9.95
N PHE A 4 -3.07 -10.83 -8.69
CA PHE A 4 -1.79 -10.85 -7.97
C PHE A 4 -1.64 -12.03 -7.01
N MET A 5 -2.64 -12.28 -6.16
CA MET A 5 -2.58 -13.33 -5.14
C MET A 5 -3.37 -14.59 -5.54
N LYS A 6 -4.03 -14.59 -6.70
CA LYS A 6 -4.73 -15.74 -7.28
C LYS A 6 -5.82 -16.31 -6.36
N GLU A 7 -5.66 -17.54 -5.85
CA GLU A 7 -6.52 -18.19 -4.85
C GLU A 7 -6.34 -17.59 -3.45
N HIS A 8 -5.19 -16.96 -3.19
CA HIS A 8 -4.85 -16.34 -1.91
C HIS A 8 -5.31 -14.89 -1.79
N ASP A 9 -6.07 -14.37 -2.77
CA ASP A 9 -6.67 -13.04 -2.74
C ASP A 9 -7.54 -12.80 -1.49
N ILE A 10 -8.10 -13.87 -0.92
CA ILE A 10 -8.85 -13.82 0.35
C ILE A 10 -8.02 -13.27 1.52
N TYR A 11 -6.69 -13.31 1.44
CA TYR A 11 -5.80 -12.81 2.50
C TYR A 11 -5.43 -11.33 2.35
N ILE A 12 -5.80 -10.68 1.24
CA ILE A 12 -5.40 -9.28 1.00
C ILE A 12 -5.95 -8.35 2.07
N GLY A 13 -7.21 -8.52 2.47
CA GLY A 13 -7.80 -7.74 3.57
C GLY A 13 -6.95 -7.84 4.83
N THR A 14 -6.62 -9.07 5.25
CA THR A 14 -5.78 -9.30 6.43
C THR A 14 -4.37 -8.72 6.30
N MET A 15 -3.75 -8.75 5.12
CA MET A 15 -2.42 -8.15 4.91
C MET A 15 -2.45 -6.62 4.95
N LEU A 16 -3.52 -6.02 4.43
CA LEU A 16 -3.76 -4.59 4.56
C LEU A 16 -4.06 -4.22 6.01
N ASP A 17 -4.78 -5.06 6.75
CA ASP A 17 -5.03 -4.86 8.19
C ASP A 17 -3.74 -4.90 9.01
N GLU A 18 -2.78 -5.79 8.67
CA GLU A 18 -1.46 -5.79 9.31
C GLU A 18 -0.71 -4.47 9.09
N LEU A 19 -0.75 -3.95 7.86
CA LEU A 19 -0.23 -2.62 7.55
C LEU A 19 -0.97 -1.55 8.37
N ASN A 20 -2.31 -1.60 8.42
CA ASN A 20 -3.14 -0.64 9.14
C ASN A 20 -2.82 -0.63 10.63
N LEU A 21 -2.63 -1.79 11.26
CA LEU A 21 -2.21 -1.89 12.65
C LEU A 21 -0.83 -1.27 12.87
N ARG A 22 0.09 -1.46 11.92
CA ARG A 22 1.44 -0.90 12.02
C ARG A 22 1.44 0.63 11.97
N PHE A 23 0.48 1.23 11.29
CA PHE A 23 0.34 2.69 11.14
C PHE A 23 -0.92 3.25 11.82
N ALA A 24 -1.49 2.52 12.79
CA ALA A 24 -2.71 2.89 13.46
C ALA A 24 -2.56 4.19 14.29
N PRO A 25 -3.68 4.86 14.64
CA PRO A 25 -3.66 5.93 15.62
C PRO A 25 -3.05 5.47 16.94
N SER A 26 -2.45 6.39 17.69
CA SER A 26 -2.01 6.11 19.05
C SER A 26 -3.21 5.71 19.91
N GLN A 27 -3.07 4.63 20.68
CA GLN A 27 -4.10 4.16 21.62
C GLN A 27 -4.00 4.85 23.00
N GLY A 28 -3.21 5.91 23.12
CA GLY A 28 -3.20 6.81 24.28
C GLY A 28 -2.61 6.25 25.58
N LYS A 29 -2.06 5.03 25.56
CA LYS A 29 -1.42 4.42 26.73
C LYS A 29 0.07 4.23 26.48
N ASN A 30 0.91 4.71 27.41
CA ASN A 30 2.36 4.55 27.38
C ASN A 30 2.82 3.08 27.40
N SER A 31 1.92 2.13 27.67
CA SER A 31 2.16 0.68 27.65
C SER A 31 1.81 0.00 26.33
N HIS A 32 1.16 0.70 25.39
CA HIS A 32 0.75 0.13 24.11
C HIS A 32 1.78 0.53 23.05
N PHE A 33 2.78 -0.32 22.85
CA PHE A 33 3.75 -0.19 21.76
C PHE A 33 3.05 -0.48 20.43
N GLY A 34 3.09 0.47 19.48
CA GLY A 34 2.42 0.30 18.20
C GLY A 34 2.15 1.60 17.45
N GLY A 35 1.58 1.42 16.25
CA GLY A 35 1.00 2.49 15.46
C GLY A 35 2.00 3.54 14.95
N ILE A 36 1.45 4.71 14.62
CA ILE A 36 2.19 5.73 13.90
C ILE A 36 3.40 6.29 14.67
N LEU A 37 3.31 6.41 16.00
CA LEU A 37 4.39 6.97 16.81
C LEU A 37 5.60 6.02 16.88
N GLU A 38 5.37 4.72 17.05
CA GLU A 38 6.46 3.74 16.97
C GLU A 38 7.11 3.75 15.58
N MET A 39 6.31 3.87 14.52
CA MET A 39 6.83 3.96 13.16
C MET A 39 7.67 5.23 12.91
N VAL A 40 7.38 6.33 13.60
CA VAL A 40 8.22 7.54 13.57
C VAL A 40 9.59 7.25 14.18
N ASP A 41 9.63 6.62 15.36
CA ASP A 41 10.87 6.34 16.05
C ASP A 41 11.73 5.31 15.29
N LEU A 42 11.10 4.25 14.78
CA LEU A 42 11.78 3.28 13.92
C LEU A 42 12.27 3.88 12.60
N GLN A 43 11.52 4.83 12.04
CA GLN A 43 11.95 5.54 10.84
C GLN A 43 13.16 6.43 11.12
N LYS A 44 13.24 7.09 12.29
CA LYS A 44 14.42 7.88 12.69
C LYS A 44 15.66 7.00 12.85
N GLU A 45 15.50 5.86 13.54
CA GLU A 45 16.59 4.96 13.86
C GLU A 45 17.09 4.19 12.62
N PHE A 46 16.19 3.49 11.93
CA PHE A 46 16.56 2.53 10.90
C PHE A 46 16.36 3.03 9.47
N LYS A 47 15.72 4.20 9.30
CA LYS A 47 15.39 4.78 8.00
C LYS A 47 14.71 3.77 7.09
N ILE A 48 13.68 3.08 7.61
CA ILE A 48 12.96 1.96 6.96
C ILE A 48 12.49 2.37 5.55
N PHE A 49 11.88 3.54 5.44
CA PHE A 49 11.50 4.15 4.17
C PHE A 49 12.58 5.12 3.69
N LYS A 50 13.00 4.99 2.43
CA LYS A 50 14.02 5.85 1.81
C LYS A 50 13.71 6.00 0.33
N LYS A 51 13.92 7.20 -0.23
CA LYS A 51 13.86 7.41 -1.68
C LYS A 51 14.79 6.42 -2.40
N GLY A 52 14.26 5.75 -3.43
CA GLY A 52 14.96 4.71 -4.18
C GLY A 52 14.94 3.31 -3.54
N ARG A 53 14.44 3.14 -2.31
CA ARG A 53 14.12 1.83 -1.73
C ARG A 53 12.65 1.53 -2.00
N SER A 54 12.38 0.36 -2.58
CA SER A 54 10.99 -0.02 -2.88
C SER A 54 10.15 -0.20 -1.62
N PHE A 55 8.84 0.03 -1.76
CA PHE A 55 7.89 -0.23 -0.69
C PHE A 55 7.91 -1.71 -0.28
N LYS A 56 8.02 -2.61 -1.28
CA LYS A 56 8.28 -4.05 -1.09
C LYS A 56 9.38 -4.33 -0.07
N THR A 57 10.57 -3.73 -0.26
CA THR A 57 11.73 -3.93 0.61
C THR A 57 11.45 -3.43 2.02
N SER A 58 10.76 -2.30 2.15
CA SER A 58 10.40 -1.70 3.43
C SER A 58 9.43 -2.61 4.22
N CYS A 59 8.42 -3.18 3.55
CA CYS A 59 7.51 -4.16 4.15
C CYS A 59 8.21 -5.46 4.53
N ALA A 60 9.21 -5.90 3.76
CA ALA A 60 10.00 -7.09 4.09
C ALA A 60 10.81 -6.91 5.38
N VAL A 61 11.42 -5.73 5.59
CA VAL A 61 12.14 -5.39 6.83
C VAL A 61 11.20 -5.41 8.04
N LEU A 62 9.97 -4.94 7.86
CA LEU A 62 8.93 -4.95 8.91
C LEU A 62 8.26 -6.33 9.09
N ASN A 63 8.65 -7.34 8.31
CA ASN A 63 8.05 -8.68 8.29
C ASN A 63 6.50 -8.68 8.12
N LEU A 64 5.97 -7.76 7.31
CA LEU A 64 4.52 -7.62 7.08
C LEU A 64 4.04 -8.56 5.96
N GLY A 65 2.88 -9.19 6.16
CA GLY A 65 2.24 -10.11 5.21
C GLY A 65 2.79 -11.55 5.23
N ALA A 66 3.39 -11.99 6.34
CA ALA A 66 3.92 -13.34 6.48
C ALA A 66 2.88 -14.31 7.08
N ARG A 67 2.53 -15.36 6.33
CA ARG A 67 1.64 -16.46 6.78
C ARG A 67 2.23 -17.82 6.43
N ASN A 68 2.66 -17.96 5.18
CA ASN A 68 3.52 -19.03 4.69
C ASN A 68 4.40 -18.48 3.55
N ASN A 69 5.37 -19.27 3.09
CA ASN A 69 6.35 -18.81 2.10
C ASN A 69 5.73 -18.48 0.73
N GLU A 70 4.73 -19.24 0.29
CA GLU A 70 4.05 -19.01 -0.98
C GLU A 70 3.27 -17.69 -0.98
N VAL A 71 2.42 -17.51 0.03
CA VAL A 71 1.61 -16.30 0.21
C VAL A 71 2.52 -15.08 0.40
N LYS A 72 3.62 -15.23 1.14
CA LYS A 72 4.64 -14.17 1.28
C LYS A 72 5.25 -13.79 -0.07
N ASN A 73 5.58 -14.77 -0.92
CA ASN A 73 6.14 -14.49 -2.25
C ASN A 73 5.14 -13.74 -3.14
N LEU A 74 3.87 -14.14 -3.15
CA LEU A 74 2.84 -13.46 -3.93
C LEU A 74 2.60 -12.03 -3.42
N TRP A 75 2.58 -11.82 -2.11
CA TRP A 75 2.46 -10.50 -1.50
C TRP A 75 3.62 -9.60 -1.89
N GLN A 76 4.84 -10.11 -1.78
CA GLN A 76 6.05 -9.42 -2.17
C GLN A 76 6.10 -9.12 -3.68
N ASN A 77 5.48 -9.95 -4.52
CA ASN A 77 5.34 -9.68 -5.95
C ASN A 77 4.31 -8.58 -6.23
N LEU A 78 3.18 -8.57 -5.50
CA LEU A 78 2.18 -7.51 -5.56
C LEU A 78 2.83 -6.16 -5.22
N LEU A 79 3.47 -6.06 -4.06
CA LEU A 79 4.15 -4.83 -3.64
C LEU A 79 5.24 -4.42 -4.64
N GLY A 80 5.99 -5.40 -5.15
CA GLY A 80 7.01 -5.17 -6.17
C GLY A 80 6.45 -4.71 -7.51
N ASN A 81 5.15 -4.87 -7.78
CA ASN A 81 4.50 -4.45 -9.01
C ASN A 81 4.05 -2.98 -8.99
N LEU A 82 3.99 -2.34 -7.82
CA LEU A 82 3.41 -1.01 -7.65
C LEU A 82 4.11 0.08 -8.50
N HIS A 83 5.40 -0.08 -8.81
CA HIS A 83 6.14 0.81 -9.72
C HIS A 83 5.62 0.78 -11.17
N ARG A 84 4.88 -0.25 -11.57
CA ARG A 84 4.27 -0.36 -12.90
C ARG A 84 2.96 0.40 -13.01
N HIS A 85 2.43 0.86 -11.88
CA HIS A 85 1.26 1.69 -11.78
C HIS A 85 1.67 3.15 -11.69
N GLY A 86 0.90 4.03 -12.32
CA GLY A 86 0.99 5.46 -12.01
C GLY A 86 0.54 5.75 -10.58
N SER A 87 0.58 7.02 -10.19
CA SER A 87 -0.07 7.48 -8.98
C SER A 87 -0.87 8.74 -9.26
N ASN A 88 -1.80 9.07 -8.37
CA ASN A 88 -2.49 10.36 -8.39
C ASN A 88 -1.56 11.55 -8.06
N GLN A 89 -0.27 11.31 -7.79
CA GLN A 89 0.74 12.35 -7.62
C GLN A 89 1.52 12.54 -8.92
N LYS A 90 1.64 13.80 -9.34
CA LYS A 90 2.24 14.15 -10.65
C LYS A 90 3.70 13.70 -10.74
N GLY A 91 4.01 12.93 -11.79
CA GLY A 91 5.39 12.59 -12.16
C GLY A 91 6.05 11.49 -11.32
N VAL A 92 5.29 10.77 -10.49
CA VAL A 92 5.81 9.65 -9.69
C VAL A 92 4.95 8.40 -9.86
N ASP A 93 5.60 7.25 -9.94
CA ASP A 93 4.92 5.95 -9.95
C ASP A 93 4.32 5.60 -8.58
N GLY A 94 3.53 4.53 -8.55
CA GLY A 94 2.81 4.10 -7.36
C GLY A 94 3.70 3.72 -6.17
N ASP A 95 4.84 3.06 -6.42
CA ASP A 95 5.77 2.67 -5.35
C ASP A 95 6.47 3.91 -4.76
N ALA A 96 6.97 4.79 -5.64
CA ALA A 96 7.61 6.03 -5.25
C ALA A 96 6.65 6.99 -4.52
N ALA A 97 5.37 7.05 -4.93
CA ALA A 97 4.35 7.86 -4.27
C ALA A 97 4.07 7.38 -2.85
N ILE A 98 3.95 6.06 -2.63
CA ILE A 98 3.77 5.47 -1.30
C ILE A 98 4.96 5.79 -0.41
N VAL A 99 6.18 5.49 -0.86
CA VAL A 99 7.41 5.71 -0.08
C VAL A 99 7.58 7.19 0.22
N GLY A 100 7.34 8.07 -0.75
CA GLY A 100 7.39 9.52 -0.59
C GLY A 100 6.38 10.03 0.44
N ALA A 101 5.13 9.53 0.39
CA ALA A 101 4.09 9.87 1.35
C ALA A 101 4.46 9.45 2.77
N LEU A 102 4.98 8.23 2.96
CA LEU A 102 5.39 7.72 4.26
C LEU A 102 6.58 8.51 4.83
N ILE A 103 7.61 8.79 4.02
CA ILE A 103 8.76 9.61 4.46
C ILE A 103 8.28 11.00 4.90
N LYS A 104 7.44 11.66 4.09
CA LYS A 104 6.92 13.00 4.41
C LYS A 104 6.09 12.97 5.69
N ASN A 105 5.23 11.99 5.85
CA ASN A 105 4.33 11.87 6.99
C ASN A 105 5.09 11.61 8.29
N LEU A 106 6.02 10.64 8.29
CA LEU A 106 6.78 10.26 9.48
C LEU A 106 7.79 11.34 9.92
N ALA A 107 8.14 12.26 9.01
CA ALA A 107 8.94 13.45 9.33
C ALA A 107 8.10 14.67 9.77
N SER A 108 6.76 14.57 9.73
CA SER A 108 5.85 15.66 10.15
C SER A 108 5.92 15.89 11.65
N LYS A 109 5.64 17.14 12.08
CA LYS A 109 5.43 17.47 13.50
C LYS A 109 4.19 16.76 14.06
N THR A 110 3.20 16.53 13.21
CA THR A 110 1.94 15.84 13.51
C THR A 110 1.74 14.72 12.49
N PRO A 111 2.40 13.57 12.66
CA PRO A 111 2.27 12.43 11.75
C PRO A 111 0.85 11.86 11.84
N LEU A 112 0.21 11.67 10.69
CA LEU A 112 -1.12 11.06 10.61
C LEU A 112 -1.01 9.53 10.57
N PRO A 113 -1.97 8.80 11.14
CA PRO A 113 -2.09 7.37 10.88
C PRO A 113 -2.30 7.09 9.39
N VAL A 114 -1.96 5.88 8.95
CA VAL A 114 -2.05 5.48 7.54
C VAL A 114 -3.03 4.33 7.39
N PHE A 115 -3.97 4.48 6.45
CA PHE A 115 -4.95 3.46 6.12
C PHE A 115 -4.68 2.92 4.71
N PHE A 116 -4.19 1.70 4.65
CA PHE A 116 -4.00 0.92 3.44
C PHE A 116 -5.31 0.20 3.07
N THR A 117 -5.68 0.35 1.81
CA THR A 117 -6.87 -0.30 1.23
C THR A 117 -6.64 -0.62 -0.24
N SER A 118 -7.63 -1.19 -0.91
CA SER A 118 -7.62 -1.45 -2.35
C SER A 118 -8.81 -0.81 -3.03
N HIS A 119 -8.71 -0.59 -4.35
CA HIS A 119 -9.84 -0.18 -5.18
C HIS A 119 -9.87 -0.96 -6.49
N ASP A 120 -11.05 -0.99 -7.12
CA ASP A 120 -11.23 -1.63 -8.42
C ASP A 120 -10.48 -0.84 -9.50
N MET A 121 -9.54 -1.51 -10.16
CA MET A 121 -8.74 -0.89 -11.22
C MET A 121 -9.39 -0.93 -12.60
N ARG A 122 -10.58 -1.52 -12.73
CA ARG A 122 -11.34 -1.54 -13.98
C ARG A 122 -11.93 -0.15 -14.29
N GLY A 123 -12.27 0.07 -15.55
CA GLY A 123 -12.85 1.33 -16.02
C GLY A 123 -11.77 2.32 -16.45
N ASP A 124 -11.83 3.53 -15.90
CA ASP A 124 -11.00 4.65 -16.32
C ASP A 124 -9.52 4.43 -16.04
N LYS A 125 -8.65 5.06 -16.85
CA LYS A 125 -7.20 4.98 -16.69
C LYS A 125 -6.74 5.39 -15.29
N ALA A 126 -7.40 6.37 -14.67
CA ALA A 126 -7.12 6.82 -13.31
C ALA A 126 -7.34 5.73 -12.24
N ASN A 127 -8.14 4.69 -12.52
CA ASN A 127 -8.32 3.56 -11.61
C ASN A 127 -7.10 2.61 -11.62
N THR A 128 -6.20 2.74 -12.59
CA THR A 128 -4.97 1.95 -12.62
C THR A 128 -3.86 2.52 -11.74
N GLU A 129 -4.09 3.68 -11.13
CA GLU A 129 -3.10 4.42 -10.35
C GLU A 129 -3.21 4.09 -8.85
N VAL A 130 -2.08 4.11 -8.14
CA VAL A 130 -2.07 4.16 -6.68
C VAL A 130 -2.61 5.52 -6.23
N LYS A 131 -3.54 5.51 -5.27
CA LYS A 131 -4.16 6.74 -4.76
C LYS A 131 -3.63 7.05 -3.37
N ILE A 132 -3.00 8.21 -3.24
CA ILE A 132 -2.62 8.81 -1.95
C ILE A 132 -3.61 9.92 -1.65
N ILE A 133 -4.42 9.74 -0.61
CA ILE A 133 -5.47 10.69 -0.20
C ILE A 133 -5.09 11.22 1.18
N ALA A 134 -4.79 12.51 1.26
CA ALA A 134 -4.48 13.16 2.53
C ALA A 134 -5.76 13.55 3.27
N LYS A 135 -5.74 13.46 4.62
CA LYS A 135 -6.84 13.88 5.51
C LYS A 135 -8.19 13.27 5.13
N SER A 136 -8.21 11.95 5.05
CA SER A 136 -9.40 11.15 4.81
C SER A 136 -9.89 10.49 6.10
N GLN A 137 -11.18 10.18 6.18
CA GLN A 137 -11.79 9.42 7.28
C GLN A 137 -12.34 8.08 6.76
N PRO A 138 -11.45 7.09 6.48
CA PRO A 138 -11.87 5.81 5.91
C PRO A 138 -12.61 4.92 6.91
N ILE A 139 -12.48 5.20 8.21
CA ILE A 139 -13.15 4.46 9.29
C ILE A 139 -14.30 5.33 9.79
N HIS A 140 -15.53 5.01 9.37
CA HIS A 140 -16.72 5.85 9.59
C HIS A 140 -17.09 6.11 11.05
N TYR A 141 -16.61 5.29 11.98
CA TYR A 141 -16.86 5.43 13.42
C TYR A 141 -15.68 6.08 14.17
N LEU A 142 -14.68 6.62 13.46
CA LEU A 142 -13.56 7.37 14.05
C LEU A 142 -13.43 8.74 13.38
N GLU A 143 -13.33 9.79 14.18
CA GLU A 143 -13.15 11.17 13.68
C GLU A 143 -11.71 11.50 13.25
N GLN A 144 -10.77 10.56 13.48
CA GLN A 144 -9.36 10.74 13.18
C GLN A 144 -9.11 10.85 11.66
N ASP A 145 -8.34 11.86 11.26
CA ASP A 145 -7.80 11.99 9.90
C ASP A 145 -6.69 10.96 9.64
N PHE A 146 -6.73 10.32 8.47
CA PHE A 146 -5.72 9.40 7.96
C PHE A 146 -5.12 9.89 6.64
N ILE A 147 -3.91 9.42 6.35
CA ILE A 147 -3.46 9.27 4.95
C ILE A 147 -3.99 7.93 4.44
N THR A 148 -4.89 7.94 3.47
CA THR A 148 -5.32 6.71 2.80
C THR A 148 -4.40 6.39 1.62
N ILE A 149 -3.90 5.17 1.58
CA ILE A 149 -3.14 4.60 0.48
C ILE A 149 -3.95 3.48 -0.13
N SER A 150 -4.49 3.70 -1.33
CA SER A 150 -5.32 2.72 -2.02
C SER A 150 -4.59 2.11 -3.22
N ILE A 151 -4.43 0.78 -3.22
CA ILE A 151 -3.75 0.04 -4.28
C ILE A 151 -4.75 -0.47 -5.34
N PRO A 152 -4.41 -0.37 -6.64
CA PRO A 152 -5.29 -0.80 -7.73
C PRO A 152 -5.33 -2.33 -7.84
N MET A 153 -6.53 -2.91 -7.91
CA MET A 153 -6.73 -4.36 -7.96
C MET A 153 -7.81 -4.78 -8.95
N GLN A 154 -7.63 -5.92 -9.63
CA GLN A 154 -8.64 -6.52 -10.51
C GLN A 154 -8.63 -8.05 -10.47
N PRO A 155 -9.73 -8.69 -10.89
CA PRO A 155 -9.76 -10.12 -11.22
C PRO A 155 -8.81 -10.48 -12.36
N ILE A 156 -8.23 -11.69 -12.33
CA ILE A 156 -7.36 -12.18 -13.41
C ILE A 156 -8.08 -12.26 -14.77
N SER A 157 -9.39 -12.53 -14.76
CA SER A 157 -10.22 -12.58 -15.96
C SER A 157 -10.33 -11.22 -16.64
N ALA A 158 -10.37 -10.13 -15.88
CA ALA A 158 -10.39 -8.77 -16.40
C ALA A 158 -9.05 -8.44 -17.08
N ALA A 159 -7.92 -8.78 -16.44
CA ALA A 159 -6.60 -8.57 -17.01
C ALA A 159 -6.39 -9.34 -18.32
N LYS A 160 -6.82 -10.62 -18.39
CA LYS A 160 -6.75 -11.43 -19.61
C LYS A 160 -7.58 -10.81 -20.75
N LYS A 161 -8.80 -10.36 -20.45
CA LYS A 161 -9.66 -9.67 -21.44
C LYS A 161 -9.02 -8.38 -21.95
N ALA A 162 -8.40 -7.59 -21.09
CA ALA A 162 -7.70 -6.37 -21.48
C ALA A 162 -6.46 -6.66 -22.36
N ALA A 163 -5.69 -7.70 -22.04
CA ALA A 163 -4.53 -8.11 -22.84
C ALA A 163 -4.94 -8.61 -24.24
N ALA A 164 -6.02 -9.38 -24.35
CA ALA A 164 -6.54 -9.86 -25.63
C ALA A 164 -7.07 -8.75 -26.54
N LYS A 165 -7.49 -7.61 -25.97
CA LYS A 165 -7.96 -6.44 -26.72
C LYS A 165 -6.82 -5.54 -27.23
N LYS A 166 -5.58 -5.70 -26.75
CA LYS A 166 -4.43 -4.98 -27.32
C LYS A 166 -4.05 -5.65 -28.63
N PRO A 167 -4.19 -4.99 -29.79
CA PRO A 167 -3.75 -5.58 -31.04
C PRO A 167 -2.26 -5.88 -30.94
N ALA A 168 -1.84 -7.05 -31.45
CA ALA A 168 -0.42 -7.38 -31.56
C ALA A 168 0.25 -6.22 -32.33
N ALA A 169 1.19 -5.53 -31.68
CA ALA A 169 1.97 -4.50 -32.34
C ALA A 169 2.65 -5.17 -33.55
N LYS A 170 2.22 -4.79 -34.75
CA LYS A 170 2.87 -5.22 -35.99
C LYS A 170 4.32 -4.76 -35.89
N LYS A 171 5.24 -5.73 -35.87
CA LYS A 171 6.67 -5.48 -36.07
C LYS A 171 6.92 -5.03 -37.50
#